data_AF-A0A5U6SIW7-F1
#
_entry.id   AF-A0A5U6SIW7-F1
#
_cell.length_a   1.000
_cell.length_b   1.000
_cell.length_c   1.000
_cell.angle_alpha   90.00
_cell.angle_beta   90.00
_cell.angle_gamma   90.00
#
_symmetry.space_group_name_H-M   'P 1'
#
loop_
_entity.id
_entity.type
_entity.pdbx_description
1 polymer ?
#
loop_
_entity_poly.entity_id
_entity_poly.type
_entity_poly.pdbx_seq_one_letter_code
_entity_poly.pdbx_strand_id
1 'polypeptide(L)' 'MANRKQRRTHADVQRIHTQTEINRRLDRAHTLALFLPSDLRRLPCGPMPLWLPSVLDYIADDIGDIQALLNKPAHTV' A
#
# COMPACT_ATOMS: atom_id res chain seq x y z
N MET A 1 -16.22 -3.36 34.01
CA MET A 1 -15.40 -2.28 33.38
C MET A 1 -14.20 -2.78 32.58
N ALA A 2 -13.56 -3.91 32.92
CA ALA A 2 -12.41 -4.47 32.20
C ALA A 2 -12.68 -4.73 30.69
N ASN A 3 -13.86 -5.25 30.35
CA ASN A 3 -14.23 -5.59 28.97
C ASN A 3 -14.27 -4.36 28.02
N ARG A 4 -14.57 -3.16 28.54
CA ARG A 4 -14.59 -1.91 27.75
C ARG A 4 -13.18 -1.39 27.43
N LYS A 5 -12.23 -1.55 28.36
CA LYS A 5 -10.82 -1.19 28.13
C LYS A 5 -10.20 -2.12 27.10
N GLN A 6 -10.41 -3.43 27.25
CA GLN A 6 -9.88 -4.44 26.33
C GLN A 6 -10.40 -4.23 24.89
N ARG A 7 -11.70 -3.93 24.73
CA ARG A 7 -12.28 -3.62 23.41
C ARG A 7 -11.70 -2.37 22.74
N ARG A 8 -11.39 -1.33 23.53
CA ARG A 8 -10.71 -0.12 23.03
C ARG A 8 -9.29 -0.45 22.57
N THR A 9 -8.53 -1.18 23.38
CA THR A 9 -7.17 -1.60 23.03
C THR A 9 -7.14 -2.42 21.74
N HIS A 10 -8.09 -3.35 21.54
CA HIS A 10 -8.17 -4.10 20.28
C HIS A 10 -8.49 -3.21 19.07
N ALA A 11 -9.44 -2.28 19.20
CA ALA A 11 -9.78 -1.34 18.13
C ALA A 11 -8.59 -0.43 17.78
N ASP A 12 -7.85 0.05 18.80
CA ASP A 12 -6.66 0.87 18.60
C ASP A 12 -5.54 0.09 17.89
N VAL A 13 -5.31 -1.16 18.28
CA VAL A 13 -4.33 -2.04 17.61
C VAL A 13 -4.72 -2.29 16.15
N GLN A 14 -6.00 -2.54 15.85
CA GLN A 14 -6.47 -2.71 14.47
C GLN A 14 -6.29 -1.43 13.64
N ARG A 15 -6.55 -0.27 14.23
CA ARG A 15 -6.36 1.04 13.58
C ARG A 15 -4.88 1.29 13.29
N ILE A 16 -4.00 1.09 14.26
CA ILE A 16 -2.55 1.25 14.10
C ILE A 16 -2.04 0.31 13.01
N HIS A 17 -2.43 -0.97 13.05
CA HIS A 17 -2.05 -1.95 12.05
C HIS A 17 -2.49 -1.56 10.63
N THR A 18 -3.74 -1.10 10.49
CA THR A 18 -4.27 -0.61 9.20
C THR A 18 -3.46 0.58 8.68
N GLN A 19 -3.15 1.55 9.54
CA GLN A 19 -2.34 2.71 9.17
C GLN A 19 -0.91 2.33 8.79
N THR A 20 -0.29 1.40 9.53
CA THR A 20 1.05 0.89 9.21
C THR A 20 1.06 0.23 7.84
N GLU A 21 0.05 -0.56 7.50
CA GLU A 21 -0.04 -1.23 6.20
C GLU A 21 -0.27 -0.24 5.05
N ILE A 22 -1.12 0.78 5.23
CA ILE A 22 -1.29 1.88 4.27
C ILE A 22 0.05 2.59 4.03
N ASN A 23 0.74 2.98 5.11
CA ASN A 23 2.02 3.69 5.00
C ASN A 23 3.08 2.85 4.29
N ARG A 24 3.17 1.55 4.60
CA ARG A 24 4.10 0.62 3.96
C ARG A 24 3.88 0.55 2.45
N ARG A 25 2.62 0.47 2.01
CA ARG A 25 2.25 0.37 0.59
C ARG A 25 2.47 1.68 -0.16
N LEU A 26 2.13 2.80 0.47
CA LEU A 26 2.42 4.13 -0.08
C LEU A 26 3.92 4.35 -0.28
N ASP A 27 4.75 3.99 0.72
CA ASP A 27 6.21 4.11 0.64
C ASP A 27 6.79 3.27 -0.51
N ARG A 28 6.30 2.05 -0.67
CA ARG A 28 6.68 1.13 -1.74
C ARG A 28 6.28 1.64 -3.13
N ALA A 29 5.01 2.02 -3.31
CA ALA A 29 4.51 2.57 -4.56
C ALA A 29 5.24 3.87 -4.93
N HIS A 30 5.49 4.74 -3.95
CA HIS A 30 6.25 5.97 -4.15
C HIS A 30 7.69 5.69 -4.58
N THR A 31 8.38 4.74 -3.92
CA THR A 31 9.75 4.37 -4.26
C THR A 31 9.84 3.83 -5.69
N LEU A 32 8.93 2.94 -6.08
CA LEU A 32 8.87 2.42 -7.45
C LEU A 32 8.61 3.54 -8.46
N ALA A 33 7.62 4.39 -8.21
CA ALA A 33 7.29 5.51 -9.08
C ALA A 33 8.42 6.55 -9.18
N LEU A 34 9.24 6.73 -8.13
CA LEU A 34 10.36 7.66 -8.10
C LEU A 34 11.52 7.19 -8.98
N PHE A 35 11.86 5.89 -8.94
CA PHE A 35 12.99 5.35 -9.69
C PHE A 35 12.64 4.97 -11.13
N LEU A 36 11.38 4.62 -11.38
CA LEU A 36 10.90 4.15 -12.69
C LEU A 36 11.28 5.08 -13.86
N PRO A 37 11.10 6.42 -13.80
CA PRO A 37 11.48 7.30 -14.91
C PRO A 37 12.98 7.31 -15.18
N SER A 38 13.80 7.17 -14.13
CA SER A 38 15.26 7.13 -14.26
C SER A 38 15.71 5.83 -14.93
N ASP A 39 15.12 4.71 -14.55
CA ASP A 39 15.39 3.41 -15.16
C ASP A 39 14.98 3.41 -16.62
N LEU A 40 13.75 3.88 -16.93
CA LEU A 40 13.24 4.00 -18.30
C LEU A 40 14.12 4.85 -19.21
N ARG A 41 14.73 5.93 -18.70
CA ARG A 41 15.67 6.76 -19.48
C ARG A 41 17.02 6.09 -19.74
N ARG A 42 17.44 5.17 -18.87
CA ARG A 42 18.70 4.43 -19.00
C ARG A 42 18.59 3.22 -19.92
N LEU A 43 17.37 2.79 -20.22
CA LEU A 43 17.17 1.68 -21.14
C LEU A 43 17.68 2.04 -22.54
N PRO A 44 18.41 1.11 -23.20
CA PRO A 44 18.77 1.29 -24.59
C PRO A 44 17.50 1.39 -25.45
N CYS A 45 17.58 2.14 -26.55
CA CYS A 45 16.51 2.17 -27.55
C CYS A 45 16.28 0.73 -28.05
N GLY A 46 15.14 0.14 -27.68
CA GLY A 46 14.89 -1.29 -27.83
C GLY A 46 13.51 -1.70 -27.31
N PRO A 47 13.22 -3.01 -27.25
CA PRO A 47 11.94 -3.50 -26.78
C PRO A 47 11.69 -3.08 -25.33
N MET A 48 10.41 -2.87 -25.00
CA MET A 48 9.98 -2.55 -23.64
C MET A 48 10.46 -3.64 -22.66
N PRO A 49 11.05 -3.26 -21.51
CA PRO A 49 11.56 -4.24 -20.56
C PRO A 49 10.43 -5.11 -20.01
N LEU A 50 10.69 -6.42 -19.94
CA LEU A 50 9.71 -7.40 -19.47
C LEU A 50 9.28 -7.18 -18.00
N TRP A 51 10.09 -6.49 -17.20
CA TRP A 51 9.77 -6.17 -15.82
C TRP A 51 8.80 -4.99 -15.66
N LEU A 52 8.67 -4.13 -16.68
CA LEU A 52 7.87 -2.91 -16.57
C LEU A 52 6.39 -3.18 -16.32
N PRO A 53 5.73 -4.10 -17.04
CA PRO A 53 4.35 -4.48 -16.71
C PRO A 53 4.21 -4.92 -15.25
N SER A 54 5.14 -5.75 -14.74
CA SER A 54 5.11 -6.22 -13.35
C SER A 54 5.25 -5.09 -12.32
N VAL A 55 6.08 -4.07 -12.60
CA VAL A 55 6.21 -2.90 -11.71
C VAL A 55 4.92 -2.07 -11.70
N LEU A 56 4.29 -1.90 -12.87
CA LEU A 56 3.02 -1.18 -12.98
C LEU A 56 1.88 -1.93 -12.27
N ASP A 57 1.82 -3.25 -12.44
CA ASP A 57 0.86 -4.10 -11.74
C ASP A 57 1.04 -3.99 -10.23
N TYR A 58 2.27 -3.99 -9.73
CA TYR A 58 2.53 -3.87 -8.30
C TYR A 58 2.10 -2.52 -7.70
N ILE A 59 2.26 -1.43 -8.46
CA ILE A 59 1.74 -0.12 -8.08
C ILE A 59 0.20 -0.12 -8.10
N ALA A 60 -0.42 -0.75 -9.10
CA ALA A 60 -1.87 -0.86 -9.21
C ALA A 60 -2.47 -1.68 -8.05
N ASP A 61 -1.84 -2.80 -7.71
CA ASP A 61 -2.21 -3.64 -6.57
C ASP A 61 -2.12 -2.86 -5.25
N ASP A 62 -1.07 -2.05 -5.07
CA ASP A 62 -0.93 -1.19 -3.90
C ASP A 62 -2.06 -0.16 -3.79
N ILE A 63 -2.45 0.45 -4.91
CA ILE A 63 -3.59 1.38 -4.95
C ILE A 63 -4.89 0.66 -4.57
N GLY A 64 -5.13 -0.52 -5.14
CA GLY A 64 -6.32 -1.32 -4.85
C GLY A 64 -6.41 -1.74 -3.38
N ASP A 65 -5.30 -2.20 -2.82
CA ASP A 65 -5.23 -2.62 -1.42
C ASP A 65 -5.35 -1.44 -0.45
N ILE A 66 -4.76 -0.28 -0.76
CA ILE A 66 -4.96 0.95 0.02
C ILE A 66 -6.44 1.36 0.00
N GLN A 67 -7.09 1.34 -1.16
CA GLN A 67 -8.52 1.64 -1.27
C GLN A 67 -9.35 0.66 -0.44
N ALA A 68 -9.03 -0.64 -0.47
CA ALA A 68 -9.69 -1.65 0.34
C ALA A 68 -9.50 -1.39 1.85
N LEU A 69 -8.30 -1.00 2.28
CA LEU A 69 -8.00 -0.67 3.68
C LEU A 69 -8.73 0.58 4.16
N LEU A 70 -8.85 1.61 3.30
CA LEU A 70 -9.60 2.84 3.62
C LEU A 70 -11.11 2.61 3.65
N ASN A 71 -11.62 1.71 2.80
CA ASN A 71 -13.04 1.39 2.71
C ASN A 71 -13.49 0.33 3.72
N LYS A 72 -12.59 -0.23 4.53
CA LYS A 72 -12.98 -1.14 5.63
C LYS A 72 -13.84 -0.35 6.61
N PRO A 73 -15.12 -0.73 6.80
CA PRO A 73 -15.97 -0.05 7.77
C PRO A 73 -15.34 -0.18 9.15
N ALA A 74 -15.10 0.95 9.81
CA ALA A 74 -14.80 0.97 11.22
C ALA A 74 -15.96 0.26 11.92
N HIS A 75 -15.70 -0.94 12.44
CA HIS A 75 -16.69 -1.87 12.97
C HIS A 75 -17.89 -1.13 13.59
N THR A 76 -19.05 -1.23 12.94
CA THR A 76 -20.34 -0.89 13.53
C THR A 76 -20.53 -1.81 14.72
N VAL A 77 -20.51 -1.24 15.93
CA VAL A 77 -20.84 -1.98 17.13
C VAL A 77 -21.50 -1.15 18.20
#